data_AF-A0A7G8GZD3-F1
#
_entry.id   AF-A0A7G8GZD3-F1
#
_cell.length_a   1.000
_cell.length_b   1.000
_cell.length_c   1.000
_cell.angle_alpha   90.00
_cell.angle_beta   90.00
_cell.angle_gamma   90.00
#
_symmetry.space_group_name_H-M   'P 1'
#
loop_
_entity.id
_entity.type
_entity.pdbx_description
1 polymer ?
#
loop_
_entity_poly.entity_id
_entity_poly.type
_entity_poly.pdbx_seq_one_letter_code
_entity_poly.pdbx_strand_id
1 'polypeptide(L)' 'MDAATSSFNLGTVLLASIVLFPLACLFFGTRGGYYNTDQYDGNGTAH' A
#
# COMPACT_ATOMS: atom_id res chain seq x y z
N MET A 1 -9.34 23.71 -20.60
CA MET A 1 -8.48 22.62 -20.06
C MET A 1 -8.42 21.57 -21.14
N ASP A 2 -7.21 21.28 -21.59
CA ASP A 2 -6.88 20.65 -22.86
C ASP A 2 -7.40 19.20 -22.96
N ALA A 3 -7.83 18.78 -24.16
CA ALA A 3 -8.32 17.42 -24.42
C ALA A 3 -7.32 16.34 -23.95
N ALA A 4 -6.03 16.67 -23.83
CA ALA A 4 -4.97 15.80 -23.32
C ALA A 4 -5.15 15.32 -21.86
N THR A 5 -5.80 16.09 -20.97
CA THR A 5 -5.98 15.67 -19.57
C THR A 5 -7.32 14.97 -19.30
N SER A 6 -8.21 14.90 -20.29
CA SER A 6 -9.53 14.26 -20.15
C SER A 6 -9.41 12.76 -19.78
N SER A 7 -8.36 12.09 -20.27
CA SER A 7 -8.06 10.68 -19.95
C SER A 7 -7.22 10.50 -18.68
N PHE A 8 -6.54 11.55 -18.21
CA PHE A 8 -5.81 11.54 -16.94
C PHE A 8 -6.60 12.30 -15.89
N ASN A 9 -7.62 11.64 -15.37
CA ASN A 9 -8.52 12.18 -14.36
C ASN A 9 -8.54 11.29 -13.12
N LEU A 10 -9.25 11.71 -12.07
CA LEU A 10 -9.33 10.95 -10.83
C LEU A 10 -9.79 9.50 -11.06
N GLY A 11 -10.74 9.28 -11.96
CA GLY A 11 -11.26 7.95 -12.28
C GLY A 11 -10.19 7.01 -12.82
N THR A 12 -9.35 7.45 -13.76
CA THR A 12 -8.29 6.61 -14.33
C THR A 12 -7.15 6.36 -13.36
N VAL A 13 -6.81 7.34 -12.51
CA VAL A 13 -5.83 7.15 -11.41
C VAL A 13 -6.32 6.12 -10.41
N LEU A 14 -7.59 6.22 -9.99
CA LEU A 14 -8.19 5.27 -9.06
C LEU A 14 -8.22 3.86 -9.67
N LEU A 15 -8.63 3.72 -10.93
CA LEU A 15 -8.68 2.43 -11.63
C LEU A 15 -7.29 1.76 -11.70
N ALA A 16 -6.22 2.51 -11.92
CA ALA A 16 -4.87 1.96 -11.88
C ALA A 16 -4.45 1.59 -10.44
N SER A 17 -4.79 2.43 -9.46
CA SER A 17 -4.40 2.24 -8.06
C SER A 17 -5.07 1.03 -7.39
N ILE A 18 -6.31 0.66 -7.76
CA ILE A 18 -7.00 -0.47 -7.13
C ILE A 18 -6.31 -1.81 -7.36
N VAL A 19 -5.46 -1.93 -8.38
CA VAL A 19 -4.66 -3.12 -8.62
C VAL A 19 -3.30 -2.98 -7.93
N LEU A 20 -2.62 -1.85 -8.14
CA LEU A 20 -1.26 -1.64 -7.62
C LEU A 20 -1.22 -1.58 -6.09
N PHE A 21 -2.21 -0.96 -5.44
CA PHE A 21 -2.23 -0.77 -3.99
C PHE A 21 -2.41 -2.10 -3.24
N PRO A 22 -3.42 -2.95 -3.50
CA PRO A 22 -3.54 -4.24 -2.81
C PRO A 22 -2.36 -5.17 -3.08
N LEU A 23 -1.82 -5.19 -4.31
CA LEU A 23 -0.63 -5.98 -4.61
C LEU A 23 0.58 -5.51 -3.79
N ALA A 24 0.77 -4.19 -3.67
CA ALA A 24 1.80 -3.64 -2.78
C ALA A 24 1.54 -4.01 -1.33
N CYS A 25 0.30 -3.93 -0.83
CA CYS A 25 -0.05 -4.36 0.53
C CYS A 25 0.31 -5.82 0.79
N LEU A 26 -0.03 -6.73 -0.13
CA LEU A 26 0.32 -8.15 -0.01
C LEU A 26 1.83 -8.35 -0.02
N PHE A 27 2.53 -7.67 -0.93
CA PHE A 27 3.98 -7.76 -1.03
C PHE A 27 4.70 -7.24 0.22
N PHE A 28 4.33 -6.08 0.73
CA PHE A 28 4.93 -5.53 1.94
C PHE A 28 4.45 -6.24 3.21
N GLY A 29 3.22 -6.74 3.24
CA GLY A 29 2.68 -7.52 4.37
C GLY A 29 3.40 -8.84 4.59
N THR A 30 4.05 -9.40 3.56
CA THR A 30 4.89 -10.61 3.69
C THR A 30 6.35 -10.30 4.03
N ARG A 31 6.75 -9.03 3.97
CA ARG A 31 8.09 -8.58 4.35
C ARG A 31 8.07 -8.22 5.84
N GLY A 32 8.36 -9.23 6.66
CA GLY A 32 8.52 -9.06 8.12
C GLY A 32 9.56 -8.01 8.50
N GLY A 33 9.72 -7.76 9.80
CA GLY A 33 10.61 -6.71 10.30
C GLY A 33 10.90 -6.86 11.79
N TYR A 34 11.02 -5.73 12.49
CA TYR A 34 11.34 -5.70 13.93
C TYR A 34 10.46 -6.63 14.77
N TYR A 35 9.16 -6.69 14.47
CA TYR A 35 8.19 -7.57 15.14
C TYR A 35 8.43 -9.08 14.96
N ASN A 36 9.34 -9.49 14.08
CA ASN A 36 9.72 -10.89 13.86
C ASN A 36 11.09 -11.24 14.44
N THR A 37 11.69 -10.31 15.20
CA THR A 37 13.00 -10.51 15.81
C THR A 37 12.87 -10.89 17.27
N ASP A 38 13.89 -11.56 17.81
CA ASP A 38 13.98 -11.88 19.24
C ASP A 38 14.13 -10.63 20.14
N GLN A 39 14.33 -9.46 19.53
CA GLN A 39 14.41 -8.18 20.24
C GLN A 39 13.02 -7.59 20.53
N TYR A 40 11.97 -8.14 19.93
CA TYR A 40 10.62 -7.69 20.16
C TYR A 40 9.99 -8.41 21.35
N ASP A 41 9.80 -7.68 22.45
CA ASP A 41 9.24 -8.19 23.72
C ASP A 41 7.74 -7.85 23.89
N GLY A 42 7.04 -7.54 22.81
CA GLY A 42 5.64 -7.11 22.83
C GLY A 42 4.67 -8.09 22.17
N ASN A 43 3.37 -7.77 22.23
CA ASN A 43 2.30 -8.55 21.60
C ASN A 43 1.68 -7.87 20.35
N GLY A 44 2.29 -6.80 19.87
CA GLY A 44 1.80 -5.99 18.76
C GLY A 44 0.92 -4.80 19.15
N THR A 45 0.77 -4.49 20.44
CA THR A 45 -0.07 -3.39 20.93
C THR A 45 0.65 -2.50 21.95
N ALA A 46 0.16 -1.27 22.13
CA ALA A 46 0.59 -0.41 23.22
C ALA A 46 -0.08 -0.89 24.53
N HIS A 47 0.69 -0.89 25.62
CA HIS A 47 0.23 -1.17 26.97
C HIS A 47 0.03 0.12 27.75
#